data_AF-A0A314XXC9-F1
#
_entry.id   AF-A0A314XXC9-F1
#
_cell.length_a   1.000
_cell.length_b   1.000
_cell.length_c   1.000
_cell.angle_alpha   90.00
_cell.angle_beta   90.00
_cell.angle_gamma   90.00
#
_symmetry.space_group_name_H-M   'P 1'
#
loop_
_entity.id
_entity.type
_entity.pdbx_description
1 polymer ?
#
loop_
_entity_poly.entity_id
_entity_poly.type
_entity_poly.pdbx_seq_one_letter_code
_entity_poly.pdbx_strand_id
1 'polypeptide(L)'
;MIFAILCCITAAKVETRRLGAVNSRGLIDKPEETIPMSIFWLLPQFLLLGGFDGIADNSIGWFFINQVPPSMARYMVQFAIAVFGMGIMGSVLSVYLVAEISGRGGKPSWFQETLNKSRLDQYYWILAALAAANLVLYVLMSIWYAYKDSRSEDNEAPDYGETAEPFDDNVQCCCCCA
;
A
#
# COMPACT_ATOMS: atom_id res chain seq x y z
N MET A 1 -4.20 2.76 0.24
CA MET A 1 -4.16 2.93 1.71
C MET A 1 -5.48 2.57 2.39
N ILE A 2 -6.63 3.10 1.95
CA ILE A 2 -7.94 2.77 2.55
C ILE A 2 -8.25 1.26 2.51
N PHE A 3 -8.07 0.60 1.35
CA PHE A 3 -8.24 -0.85 1.23
C PHE A 3 -7.33 -1.65 2.18
N ALA A 4 -6.09 -1.22 2.37
CA ALA A 4 -5.15 -1.85 3.29
C ALA A 4 -5.61 -1.72 4.76
N ILE A 5 -6.12 -0.55 5.14
CA ILE A 5 -6.69 -0.31 6.48
C ILE A 5 -7.91 -1.20 6.71
N LEU A 6 -8.85 -1.24 5.75
CA LEU A 6 -10.03 -2.10 5.82
C LEU A 6 -9.64 -3.59 5.93
N CYS A 7 -8.67 -4.04 5.12
CA CYS A 7 -8.14 -5.39 5.16
C CYS A 7 -7.57 -5.74 6.55
N CYS A 8 -6.73 -4.86 7.12
CA CYS A 8 -6.15 -5.06 8.45
C CYS A 8 -7.22 -5.09 9.55
N ILE A 9 -8.23 -4.22 9.48
CA ILE A 9 -9.36 -4.20 10.43
C ILE A 9 -10.16 -5.50 10.32
N THR A 10 -10.47 -5.97 9.11
CA THR A 10 -11.17 -7.24 8.92
C THR A 10 -10.35 -8.42 9.46
N ALA A 11 -9.04 -8.47 9.20
CA ALA A 11 -8.15 -9.51 9.71
C ALA A 11 -8.09 -9.48 11.26
N ALA A 12 -7.96 -8.30 11.87
CA ALA A 12 -7.97 -8.15 13.33
C ALA A 12 -9.30 -8.64 13.93
N LYS A 13 -10.44 -8.33 13.31
CA LYS A 13 -11.76 -8.77 13.78
C LYS A 13 -11.95 -10.27 13.64
N VAL A 14 -11.54 -10.87 12.52
CA VAL A 14 -11.59 -12.32 12.30
C VAL A 14 -10.70 -13.04 13.31
N GLU A 15 -9.50 -12.54 13.56
CA GLU A 15 -8.56 -13.13 14.51
C GLU A 15 -9.04 -13.01 15.96
N THR A 16 -9.65 -11.88 16.32
CA THR A 16 -10.29 -11.70 17.65
C THR A 16 -11.42 -12.73 17.85
N ARG A 17 -12.23 -12.98 16.81
CA ARG A 17 -13.26 -14.02 16.84
C ARG A 17 -12.64 -15.42 16.95
N ARG A 18 -11.53 -15.66 16.25
CA ARG A 18 -10.78 -16.92 16.29
C ARG A 18 -10.32 -17.24 17.71
N LEU A 19 -9.59 -16.31 18.31
CA LEU A 19 -9.07 -16.40 19.67
C LEU A 19 -10.19 -16.51 20.71
N GLY A 20 -11.31 -15.79 20.52
CA GLY A 20 -12.48 -15.88 21.40
C GLY A 20 -13.09 -17.29 21.47
N ALA A 21 -13.20 -17.98 20.33
CA ALA A 21 -13.72 -19.36 20.32
C ALA A 21 -12.74 -20.38 20.92
N VAL A 22 -11.44 -20.17 20.72
CA VAL A 22 -10.38 -20.99 21.33
C VAL A 22 -10.39 -20.85 22.85
N ASN A 23 -10.47 -19.61 23.35
CA ASN A 23 -10.49 -19.31 24.78
C ASN A 23 -11.76 -19.86 25.47
N SER A 24 -12.93 -19.71 24.83
CA SER A 24 -14.21 -20.18 25.39
C SER A 24 -14.31 -21.71 25.51
N ARG A 25 -13.47 -22.45 24.78
CA ARG A 25 -13.47 -23.92 24.77
C ARG A 25 -12.25 -24.53 25.47
N GLY A 26 -11.38 -23.70 26.07
CA GLY A 26 -10.17 -24.18 26.76
C GLY A 26 -9.15 -24.86 25.82
N LEU A 27 -9.20 -24.57 24.52
CA LEU A 27 -8.36 -25.20 23.48
C LEU A 27 -6.97 -24.57 23.36
N ILE A 28 -6.58 -23.77 24.35
CA ILE A 28 -5.30 -23.04 24.34
C ILE A 28 -4.11 -24.01 24.40
N ASP A 29 -4.26 -25.16 25.07
CA ASP A 29 -3.21 -26.17 25.25
C ASP A 29 -3.31 -27.36 24.30
N LYS A 30 -4.30 -27.40 23.40
CA LYS A 30 -4.48 -28.47 22.41
C LYS A 30 -4.35 -27.94 20.98
N PRO A 31 -3.13 -27.96 20.39
CA PRO A 31 -2.89 -27.41 19.05
C PRO A 31 -3.52 -28.24 17.92
N GLU A 32 -3.82 -29.52 18.14
CA GLU A 32 -4.35 -30.44 17.12
C GLU A 32 -5.89 -30.53 17.08
N GLU A 33 -6.60 -29.98 18.07
CA GLU A 33 -8.06 -29.98 18.03
C GLU A 33 -8.56 -28.95 17.01
N THR A 34 -9.39 -29.42 16.08
CA THR A 34 -9.95 -28.60 15.02
C THR A 34 -10.80 -27.48 15.62
N ILE A 35 -10.35 -26.23 15.43
CA ILE A 35 -11.16 -25.06 15.76
C ILE A 35 -12.39 -25.12 14.84
N PRO A 36 -13.61 -25.31 15.37
CA PRO A 36 -14.80 -25.44 14.54
C PRO A 36 -15.26 -24.05 14.13
N MET A 37 -14.48 -23.43 13.26
CA MET A 37 -14.82 -22.20 12.57
C MET A 37 -14.87 -22.47 11.09
N SER A 38 -15.91 -21.94 10.47
CA SER A 38 -16.07 -22.05 9.03
C SER A 38 -15.00 -21.21 8.31
N ILE A 39 -14.38 -21.78 7.28
CA ILE A 39 -13.38 -21.09 6.46
C ILE A 39 -13.94 -19.84 5.75
N PHE A 40 -15.27 -19.76 5.62
CA PHE A 40 -15.98 -18.60 5.07
C PHE A 40 -15.69 -17.28 5.82
N TRP A 41 -15.21 -17.33 7.07
CA TRP A 41 -14.84 -16.12 7.82
C TRP A 41 -13.56 -15.45 7.33
N LEU A 42 -12.69 -16.15 6.60
CA LEU A 42 -11.51 -15.56 5.94
C LEU A 42 -11.85 -14.99 4.55
N LEU A 43 -13.01 -15.35 3.99
CA LEU A 43 -13.47 -14.84 2.70
C LEU A 43 -13.42 -13.31 2.58
N PRO A 44 -13.92 -12.50 3.55
CA PRO A 44 -13.94 -11.04 3.40
C PRO A 44 -12.54 -10.42 3.29
N GLN A 45 -11.55 -10.89 4.06
CA GLN A 45 -10.18 -10.35 3.97
C GLN A 45 -9.51 -10.69 2.63
N PHE A 46 -9.73 -11.89 2.09
CA PHE A 46 -9.14 -12.31 0.82
C PHE A 46 -9.81 -11.65 -0.39
N LEU A 47 -11.12 -11.43 -0.34
CA LEU A 47 -11.83 -10.69 -1.39
C LEU A 47 -11.35 -9.23 -1.47
N LEU A 48 -11.19 -8.57 -0.32
CA LEU A 48 -10.66 -7.21 -0.26
C LEU A 48 -9.22 -7.12 -0.77
N LEU A 49 -8.38 -8.09 -0.40
CA LEU A 49 -6.99 -8.15 -0.83
C LEU A 49 -6.88 -8.39 -2.34
N GLY A 50 -7.61 -9.38 -2.88
CA GLY A 50 -7.58 -9.69 -4.31
C GLY A 50 -8.18 -8.58 -5.18
N GLY A 51 -9.27 -7.95 -4.71
CA GLY A 51 -9.83 -6.79 -5.39
C GLY A 51 -8.86 -5.61 -5.41
N PHE A 52 -8.16 -5.35 -4.31
CA PHE A 52 -7.12 -4.33 -4.25
C PHE A 52 -5.96 -4.61 -5.22
N ASP A 53 -5.46 -5.85 -5.24
CA ASP A 53 -4.33 -6.24 -6.09
C ASP A 53 -4.66 -6.07 -7.58
N GLY A 54 -5.84 -6.54 -7.99
CA GLY A 54 -6.31 -6.39 -9.36
C GLY A 54 -6.52 -4.92 -9.77
N ILE A 55 -7.04 -4.07 -8.88
CA ILE A 55 -7.18 -2.63 -9.16
C ILE A 55 -5.80 -1.95 -9.22
N ALA A 56 -4.90 -2.29 -8.30
CA ALA A 56 -3.58 -1.69 -8.20
C ALA A 56 -2.75 -1.98 -9.46
N ASP A 57 -2.67 -3.24 -9.90
CA ASP A 57 -1.91 -3.63 -11.08
C ASP A 57 -2.41 -2.94 -12.34
N ASN A 58 -3.74 -2.92 -12.55
CA ASN A 58 -4.33 -2.26 -13.70
C ASN A 58 -4.15 -0.74 -13.66
N SER A 59 -4.34 -0.11 -12.48
CA SER A 59 -4.21 1.34 -12.32
C SER A 59 -2.76 1.81 -12.56
N ILE A 60 -1.79 1.09 -12.00
CA ILE A 60 -0.38 1.42 -12.12
C ILE A 60 0.08 1.23 -13.58
N GLY A 61 -0.31 0.12 -14.21
CA GLY A 61 0.02 -0.15 -15.61
C GLY A 61 -0.52 0.92 -16.55
N TRP A 62 -1.79 1.31 -16.40
CA TRP A 62 -2.40 2.37 -17.21
C TRP A 62 -1.74 3.73 -16.99
N PHE A 63 -1.39 4.07 -15.75
CA PHE A 63 -0.71 5.34 -15.46
C PHE A 63 0.68 5.40 -16.11
N PHE A 64 1.45 4.31 -16.04
CA PHE A 64 2.79 4.26 -16.62
C PHE A 64 2.80 4.45 -18.13
N ILE A 65 1.80 3.90 -18.84
CA ILE A 65 1.72 4.04 -20.30
C ILE A 65 1.42 5.49 -20.72
N ASN A 66 0.64 6.24 -19.93
CA ASN A 66 0.21 7.59 -20.30
C ASN A 66 1.15 8.71 -19.82
N GLN A 67 1.88 8.51 -18.72
CA GLN A 67 2.63 9.59 -18.06
C GLN A 67 4.15 9.45 -18.14
N VAL A 68 4.69 8.28 -18.50
CA VAL A 68 6.15 8.05 -18.51
C VAL A 68 6.70 8.09 -19.94
N PRO A 69 7.72 8.91 -20.23
CA PRO A 69 8.37 8.92 -21.54
C PRO A 69 9.08 7.58 -21.82
N PRO A 70 9.09 7.10 -23.08
CA PRO A 70 9.55 5.75 -23.43
C PRO A 70 11.02 5.47 -23.06
N SER A 71 11.86 6.50 -22.99
CA SER A 71 13.27 6.39 -22.57
C SER A 71 13.45 6.07 -21.07
N MET A 72 12.48 6.41 -20.23
CA MET A 72 12.49 6.21 -18.77
C MET A 72 11.80 4.91 -18.33
N ALA A 73 11.04 4.27 -19.22
CA ALA A 73 10.18 3.13 -18.87
C ALA A 73 10.96 1.96 -18.25
N ARG A 74 12.17 1.65 -18.75
CA ARG A 74 13.02 0.57 -18.20
C ARG A 74 13.44 0.81 -16.74
N TYR A 75 13.66 2.06 -16.34
CA TYR A 75 14.09 2.40 -14.98
C TYR A 75 12.90 2.36 -14.02
N MET A 76 11.71 2.75 -14.48
CA MET A 76 10.48 2.70 -13.67
C MET A 76 10.12 1.27 -13.25
N VAL A 77 10.26 0.30 -14.16
CA VAL A 77 10.01 -1.11 -13.84
C VAL A 77 10.98 -1.63 -12.76
N GLN A 78 12.27 -1.32 -12.91
CA GLN A 78 13.28 -1.70 -11.91
C GLN A 78 13.02 -1.02 -10.55
N PHE A 79 12.65 0.26 -10.58
CA PHE A 79 12.31 1.02 -9.38
C PHE A 79 11.06 0.45 -8.69
N ALA A 80 10.02 0.10 -9.45
CA ALA A 80 8.82 -0.52 -8.91
C ALA A 80 9.17 -1.84 -8.19
N ILE A 81 9.95 -2.71 -8.84
CA ILE A 81 10.42 -3.97 -8.22
C ILE A 81 11.22 -3.69 -6.94
N ALA A 82 12.09 -2.68 -6.95
CA ALA A 82 12.87 -2.30 -5.77
C ALA A 82 11.97 -1.81 -4.61
N VAL A 83 10.94 -1.02 -4.90
CA VAL A 83 9.96 -0.55 -3.91
C VAL A 83 9.15 -1.73 -3.35
N PHE A 84 8.71 -2.66 -4.19
CA PHE A 84 8.06 -3.90 -3.73
C PHE A 84 8.98 -4.71 -2.82
N GLY A 85 10.25 -4.91 -3.21
CA GLY A 85 11.24 -5.60 -2.40
C GLY A 85 11.47 -4.92 -1.06
N MET A 86 11.57 -3.59 -1.03
CA MET A 86 11.66 -2.81 0.20
C MET A 86 10.43 -2.99 1.10
N GLY A 87 9.23 -3.07 0.51
CA GLY A 87 8.00 -3.38 1.25
C GLY A 87 8.03 -4.76 1.92
N ILE A 88 8.55 -5.78 1.24
CA ILE A 88 8.71 -7.13 1.81
C ILE A 88 9.70 -7.10 2.97
N MET A 89 10.86 -6.46 2.79
CA MET A 89 11.85 -6.31 3.86
C MET A 89 11.29 -5.55 5.06
N GLY A 90 10.54 -4.46 4.81
CA GLY A 90 9.85 -3.70 5.85
C GLY A 90 8.81 -4.52 6.60
N SER A 91 8.13 -5.44 5.91
CA SER A 91 7.15 -6.35 6.54
C SER A 91 7.82 -7.32 7.52
N VAL A 92 8.96 -7.89 7.15
CA VAL A 92 9.75 -8.76 8.04
C VAL A 92 10.28 -7.97 9.24
N LEU A 93 10.81 -6.76 9.00
CA LEU A 93 11.31 -5.88 10.04
C LEU A 93 10.20 -5.48 11.02
N SER A 94 8.99 -5.20 10.53
CA SER A 94 7.82 -4.88 11.35
C SER A 94 7.49 -6.02 12.31
N VAL A 95 7.45 -7.26 11.82
CA VAL A 95 7.22 -8.45 12.66
C VAL A 95 8.31 -8.57 13.73
N TYR A 96 9.58 -8.43 13.34
CA TYR A 96 10.70 -8.52 14.27
C TYR A 96 10.65 -7.45 15.38
N LEU A 97 10.41 -6.20 15.01
CA LEU A 97 10.28 -5.09 15.96
C LEU A 97 9.13 -5.31 16.93
N VAL A 98 7.96 -5.74 16.45
CA VAL A 98 6.82 -6.02 17.32
C VAL A 98 7.11 -7.20 18.24
N ALA A 99 7.77 -8.25 17.76
CA ALA A 99 8.18 -9.39 18.58
C ALA A 99 9.10 -8.97 19.73
N GLU A 100 10.12 -8.16 19.42
CA GLU A 100 11.08 -7.63 20.39
C GLU A 100 10.39 -6.71 21.42
N ILE A 101 9.56 -5.76 20.96
CA ILE A 101 8.83 -4.84 21.83
C ILE A 101 7.85 -5.61 22.73
N SER A 102 7.20 -6.63 22.20
CA SER A 102 6.25 -7.44 22.95
C SER A 102 6.90 -8.36 23.99
N GLY A 103 8.12 -8.83 23.74
CA GLY A 103 8.88 -9.69 24.67
C GLY A 103 9.61 -8.89 25.77
N ARG A 104 9.72 -7.57 25.62
CA ARG A 104 10.33 -6.71 26.64
C ARG A 104 9.52 -6.70 27.94
N GLY A 105 10.21 -6.86 29.06
CA GLY A 105 9.61 -6.78 30.40
C GLY A 105 9.10 -8.11 30.96
N GLY A 106 9.58 -9.25 30.47
CA GLY A 106 9.27 -10.57 31.04
C GLY A 106 7.86 -11.08 30.74
N LYS A 107 7.14 -10.43 29.82
CA LYS A 107 5.84 -10.89 29.32
C LYS A 107 6.05 -11.85 28.15
N PRO A 108 5.17 -12.85 27.96
CA PRO A 108 5.22 -13.69 26.77
C PRO A 108 5.11 -12.83 25.51
N SER A 109 6.03 -13.03 24.56
CA SER A 109 5.98 -12.40 23.24
C SER A 109 4.64 -12.69 22.56
N TRP A 110 4.10 -11.74 21.79
CA TRP A 110 2.86 -11.99 21.05
C TRP A 110 2.99 -13.13 20.05
N PHE A 111 4.18 -13.39 19.54
CA PHE A 111 4.50 -14.57 18.73
C PHE A 111 4.97 -15.70 19.66
N GLN A 112 4.10 -16.67 19.89
CA GLN A 112 4.37 -17.89 20.67
C GLN A 112 4.54 -19.10 19.74
N GLU A 113 5.13 -20.20 20.24
CA GLU A 113 5.30 -21.44 19.45
C GLU A 113 3.98 -22.02 18.93
N THR A 114 2.86 -21.73 19.61
CA THR A 114 1.52 -22.14 19.17
C THR A 114 0.68 -20.93 18.76
N LEU A 115 0.07 -20.99 17.57
CA LEU A 115 -0.81 -19.94 17.04
C LEU A 115 -2.02 -19.64 17.96
N ASN A 116 -2.46 -20.62 18.76
CA ASN A 116 -3.56 -20.45 19.72
C ASN A 116 -3.17 -19.60 20.95
N LYS A 117 -1.88 -19.56 21.29
CA LYS A 117 -1.32 -18.72 22.36
C LYS A 117 -0.81 -17.38 21.82
N SER A 118 -0.65 -17.26 20.51
CA SER A 118 -0.19 -16.05 19.82
C SER A 118 -1.27 -14.97 19.80
N ARG A 119 -0.87 -13.71 20.05
CA ARG A 119 -1.75 -12.53 20.01
C ARG A 119 -1.65 -11.80 18.68
N LEU A 120 -1.98 -12.54 17.62
CA LEU A 120 -1.92 -12.03 16.24
C LEU A 120 -2.94 -10.91 16.00
N ASP A 121 -4.02 -10.87 16.77
CA ASP A 121 -5.00 -9.79 16.80
C ASP A 121 -4.35 -8.44 17.09
N GLN A 122 -3.43 -8.38 18.05
CA GLN A 122 -2.75 -7.14 18.44
C GLN A 122 -1.77 -6.67 17.37
N TYR A 123 -1.10 -7.61 16.68
CA TYR A 123 -0.24 -7.28 15.55
C TYR A 123 -1.03 -6.65 14.39
N TYR A 124 -2.21 -7.19 14.04
CA TYR A 124 -3.05 -6.60 13.00
C TYR A 124 -3.58 -5.20 13.36
N TRP A 125 -3.84 -4.93 14.65
CA TRP A 125 -4.16 -3.58 15.11
C TRP A 125 -2.99 -2.60 14.95
N ILE A 126 -1.75 -3.03 15.24
CA ILE A 126 -0.56 -2.21 14.98
C ILE A 126 -0.42 -1.93 13.48
N LEU A 127 -0.60 -2.94 12.62
CA LEU A 127 -0.56 -2.75 11.18
C LEU A 127 -1.64 -1.77 10.69
N ALA A 128 -2.85 -1.84 11.23
CA ALA A 128 -3.91 -0.88 10.91
C ALA A 128 -3.54 0.54 11.34
N ALA A 129 -2.97 0.72 12.53
CA ALA A 129 -2.50 2.02 13.02
C ALA A 129 -1.36 2.57 12.17
N LEU A 130 -0.40 1.73 11.77
CA LEU A 130 0.70 2.11 10.90
C LEU A 130 0.20 2.53 9.51
N ALA A 131 -0.76 1.80 8.93
CA ALA A 131 -1.38 2.14 7.65
C ALA A 131 -2.18 3.46 7.73
N ALA A 132 -2.86 3.71 8.85
CA ALA A 132 -3.55 4.98 9.11
C ALA A 132 -2.56 6.15 9.24
N ALA A 133 -1.45 5.98 9.96
CA ALA A 133 -0.40 6.98 10.06
C ALA A 133 0.21 7.29 8.68
N ASN A 134 0.46 6.27 7.86
CA ASN A 134 0.92 6.44 6.49
C ASN A 134 -0.07 7.22 5.63
N LEU A 135 -1.38 6.98 5.79
CA LEU A 135 -2.42 7.75 5.10
C LEU A 135 -2.38 9.23 5.49
N VAL A 136 -2.23 9.53 6.79
CA VAL A 136 -2.13 10.92 7.27
C VAL A 136 -0.90 11.60 6.69
N LEU A 137 0.27 10.95 6.73
CA LEU A 137 1.49 11.49 6.13
C LEU A 137 1.33 11.74 4.63
N TYR A 138 0.71 10.82 3.91
CA TYR A 138 0.43 10.97 2.48
C TYR A 138 -0.45 12.19 2.21
N VAL A 139 -1.52 12.39 2.97
CA VAL A 139 -2.43 13.55 2.82
C VAL A 139 -1.71 14.87 3.15
N LEU A 140 -0.89 14.88 4.19
CA LEU A 140 -0.08 16.08 4.53
C LEU A 140 0.87 16.43 3.39
N MET A 141 1.56 15.42 2.83
CA MET A 141 2.47 15.63 1.71
C MET A 141 1.73 16.06 0.44
N SER A 142 0.55 15.50 0.15
CA SER A 142 -0.23 15.90 -1.01
C SER A 142 -0.71 17.35 -0.92
N ILE A 143 -1.14 17.78 0.27
CA ILE A 143 -1.55 19.18 0.51
C ILE A 143 -0.33 20.11 0.38
N TRP A 144 0.80 19.72 0.98
CA TRP A 144 2.02 20.54 0.92
C TRP A 144 2.58 20.66 -0.49
N TYR A 145 2.52 19.59 -1.29
CA TYR A 145 2.93 19.61 -2.69
C TYR A 145 2.02 20.50 -3.54
N ALA A 146 0.69 20.38 -3.39
CA ALA A 146 -0.27 21.24 -4.08
C ALA A 146 -0.13 22.73 -3.70
N TYR A 147 0.24 23.02 -2.45
CA TYR A 147 0.54 24.37 -1.99
C TYR A 147 1.83 24.95 -2.61
N LYS A 148 2.81 24.11 -2.91
CA LYS A 148 4.05 24.56 -3.55
C LYS A 148 3.83 24.90 -5.03
N ASP A 149 3.01 24.11 -5.72
CA ASP A 149 2.67 24.30 -7.13
C ASP A 149 1.91 25.63 -7.36
N SER A 150 0.96 25.93 -6.48
CA SER A 150 0.19 27.20 -6.50
C SER A 150 1.04 28.45 -6.18
N ARG A 151 2.21 28.30 -5.55
CA ARG A 151 3.12 29.43 -5.27
C ARG A 151 4.11 29.71 -6.42
N SER A 152 4.26 28.77 -7.36
CA SER A 152 5.05 28.96 -8.59
C SER A 152 4.29 29.69 -9.69
N GLU A 153 2.95 29.64 -9.72
CA GLU A 153 2.15 30.36 -10.71
C GLU A 153 2.03 31.88 -10.42
N ASP A 154 2.28 32.32 -9.18
CA ASP A 154 2.20 33.73 -8.79
C ASP A 154 3.51 34.54 -9.03
N ASN A 155 4.56 33.93 -9.59
CA ASN A 155 5.86 34.59 -9.83
C ASN A 155 6.35 34.51 -11.28
N GLU A 156 5.45 34.41 -12.26
CA GLU A 156 5.80 34.69 -13.65
C GLU A 156 4.66 35.45 -14.31
N ALA A 157 4.74 36.79 -14.24
CA ALA A 157 3.96 37.62 -15.15
C ALA A 157 4.43 37.30 -16.57
N PRO A 158 3.56 36.88 -17.50
CA PRO A 158 3.97 36.67 -18.88
C PRO A 158 4.29 38.05 -19.49
N ASP A 159 5.59 38.31 -19.70
CA ASP A 159 6.06 39.34 -20.60
C ASP A 159 5.69 38.91 -22.02
N TYR A 160 4.59 39.45 -22.54
CA TYR A 160 4.26 39.34 -23.96
C TYR A 160 5.19 40.27 -24.74
N GLY A 161 6.42 39.79 -24.95
CA GLY A 161 7.34 40.31 -25.94
C GLY A 161 6.73 40.16 -27.33
N GLU A 162 6.43 41.29 -27.94
CA GLU A 162 5.94 41.43 -29.30
C GLU A 162 7.05 41.02 -30.29
N THR A 163 6.96 39.82 -30.84
CA THR A 163 7.65 39.44 -32.08
C THR A 163 6.65 38.85 -33.06
N ALA A 164 6.06 39.73 -33.85
CA ALA A 164 5.38 39.38 -35.08
C ALA A 164 6.44 38.99 -36.13
N GLU A 165 6.70 37.70 -36.26
CA GLU A 165 7.39 37.11 -37.42
C GLU A 165 6.30 36.53 -38.36
N PRO A 166 6.31 36.86 -39.67
CA PRO A 166 5.25 36.47 -40.58
C PRO A 166 5.27 34.96 -40.86
N PHE A 167 4.08 34.37 -40.93
CA PHE A 167 3.84 33.00 -41.36
C PHE A 167 4.22 32.83 -42.83
N ASP A 168 5.23 32.02 -43.11
CA ASP A 168 5.67 31.65 -44.47
C ASP A 168 4.85 30.46 -44.97
N ASP A 169 3.93 30.73 -45.91
CA ASP A 169 3.02 29.80 -46.59
C ASP A 169 3.75 28.98 -47.68
N ASN A 170 4.94 28.45 -47.38
CA ASN A 170 5.72 27.74 -48.39
C ASN A 170 6.62 26.61 -47.83
N VAL A 171 5.99 25.57 -47.26
CA VAL A 171 6.57 24.23 -47.31
C VAL A 171 5.64 23.31 -48.07
N GLN A 172 5.80 23.45 -49.39
CA GLN A 172 5.40 22.55 -50.45
C GLN A 172 5.41 21.07 -50.04
N CYS A 173 4.31 20.41 -50.40
CA CYS A 173 4.14 18.97 -50.53
C CYS A 173 5.41 18.23 -50.96
N CYS A 174 5.82 17.25 -50.17
CA CYS A 174 6.47 16.06 -50.69
C CYS A 174 5.56 14.86 -50.44
N CYS A 175 4.77 14.55 -51.46
CA CYS A 175 4.07 13.28 -51.65
C CYS A 175 5.05 12.10 -51.71
N CYS A 176 4.53 10.95 -51.29
CA CYS A 176 4.70 9.61 -51.86
C CYS A 176 6.01 8.81 -51.69
N CYS A 177 5.84 7.69 -50.98
CA CYS A 177 6.18 6.29 -51.35
C CYS A 177 7.60 5.93 -51.82
N ALA A 178 8.21 5.03 -51.05
CA ALA A 178 8.64 3.71 -51.53
C ALA A 178 8.45 2.68 -50.41
#